data_AF-K2CHR6-F1
#
_entry.id   AF-K2CHR6-F1
#
_cell.length_a   1.000
_cell.length_b   1.000
_cell.length_c   1.000
_cell.angle_alpha   90.00
_cell.angle_beta   90.00
_cell.angle_gamma   90.00
#
_symmetry.space_group_name_H-M   'P 1'
#
loop_
_entity.id
_entity.type
_entity.pdbx_description
1 polymer ?
#
loop_
_entity_poly.entity_id
_entity_poly.type
_entity_poly.pdbx_seq_one_letter_code
_entity_poly.pdbx_strand_id
1 'polypeptide(L)'
;MQHITHLHPTYSVKRLPKMVIHTRSKNGKIEKPYEKPVILPEQTDLDPGRHAWADARFATDIMTEHGLFFALLMPEEIAPKERKQALKFSKDFAALFKKIDSSTPPARSELKSFVKKITEEIKPFVEYKEKMGEAQKDGSLRSLVWPLFFDHTRREAERWMKRLENLGKGEPGLERKEVAKFWNSIMEEHARFVAHLLDPDEYELIEKARKTSEVFRHLDSGKLTDIVAATASHPATVTESLIQNPEIDAIMSAAQTILDFKTKTARDIEMARIKSIIDPRLADHVRREALKFVDELKRAD
;
A
#
# COMPACT_ATOMS: atom_id res chain seq x y z
N MET A 1 23.06 2.07 16.21
CA MET A 1 22.62 1.30 15.02
C MET A 1 21.99 -0.07 15.32
N GLN A 2 22.14 -0.66 16.51
CA GLN A 2 21.61 -2.02 16.83
C GLN A 2 20.08 -2.13 17.06
N HIS A 3 19.30 -1.06 16.98
CA HIS A 3 17.87 -1.09 17.36
C HIS A 3 16.84 -1.29 16.23
N ILE A 4 17.25 -1.26 14.95
CA ILE A 4 16.29 -1.34 13.82
C ILE A 4 16.19 -2.76 13.23
N THR A 5 17.17 -3.63 13.50
CA THR A 5 17.29 -4.98 12.93
C THR A 5 16.30 -6.01 13.51
N HIS A 6 15.62 -5.72 14.62
CA HIS A 6 14.72 -6.67 15.30
C HIS A 6 13.22 -6.40 15.10
N LEU A 7 12.83 -5.52 14.18
CA LEU A 7 11.43 -5.19 13.91
C LEU A 7 10.75 -6.11 12.88
N HIS A 8 11.32 -7.28 12.59
CA HIS A 8 10.71 -8.23 11.66
C HIS A 8 9.91 -9.30 12.41
N PRO A 9 8.56 -9.29 12.33
CA PRO A 9 7.79 -10.45 12.71
C PRO A 9 8.20 -11.61 11.80
N THR A 10 8.45 -12.78 12.38
CA THR A 10 8.42 -14.03 11.62
C THR A 10 6.99 -14.24 11.15
N TYR A 11 6.74 -14.11 9.85
CA TYR A 11 5.42 -14.35 9.27
C TYR A 11 5.12 -15.85 9.30
N SER A 12 4.25 -16.29 10.22
CA SER A 12 3.62 -17.60 10.11
C SER A 12 2.45 -17.50 9.14
N VAL A 13 2.52 -18.19 8.00
CA VAL A 13 1.44 -18.20 7.03
C VAL A 13 0.31 -19.09 7.55
N LYS A 14 -0.65 -18.51 8.25
CA LYS A 14 -1.86 -19.20 8.72
C LYS A 14 -2.80 -19.43 7.53
N ARG A 15 -3.07 -20.70 7.21
CA ARG A 15 -4.10 -21.06 6.24
C ARG A 15 -5.46 -21.00 6.94
N LEU A 16 -6.24 -19.98 6.63
CA LEU A 16 -7.63 -19.85 7.07
C LEU A 16 -8.57 -20.27 5.94
N PRO A 17 -9.71 -20.90 6.23
CA PRO A 17 -10.73 -21.20 5.22
C PRO A 17 -11.19 -19.93 4.51
N LYS A 18 -11.43 -20.03 3.20
CA LYS A 18 -11.87 -18.91 2.34
C LYS A 18 -10.92 -17.71 2.31
N MET A 19 -9.64 -17.93 2.59
CA MET A 19 -8.58 -16.93 2.48
C MET A 19 -7.52 -17.40 1.48
N VAL A 20 -7.09 -16.49 0.61
CA VAL A 20 -6.07 -16.69 -0.40
C VAL A 20 -4.78 -16.00 0.04
N ILE A 21 -3.66 -16.69 -0.12
CA ILE A 21 -2.32 -16.15 0.18
C ILE A 21 -1.66 -15.73 -1.13
N HIS A 22 -1.33 -14.46 -1.23
CA HIS A 22 -0.67 -13.87 -2.37
C HIS A 22 0.82 -13.65 -2.09
N THR A 23 1.65 -14.16 -3.01
CA THR A 23 3.12 -14.06 -2.99
C THR A 23 3.63 -13.64 -4.38
N ARG A 24 4.87 -13.13 -4.46
CA ARG A 24 5.52 -12.70 -5.70
C ARG A 24 5.70 -13.85 -6.70
N SER A 25 5.95 -15.04 -6.20
CA SER A 25 6.22 -16.24 -7.00
C SER A 25 4.97 -16.91 -7.59
N LYS A 26 3.76 -16.40 -7.26
CA LYS A 26 2.43 -16.96 -7.62
C LYS A 26 2.15 -18.40 -7.16
N ASN A 27 3.17 -19.19 -6.80
CA ASN A 27 3.05 -20.57 -6.33
C ASN A 27 2.95 -20.69 -4.79
N GLY A 28 2.84 -19.55 -4.08
CA GLY A 28 2.73 -19.50 -2.63
C GLY A 28 4.07 -19.52 -1.89
N LYS A 29 5.21 -19.59 -2.59
CA LYS A 29 6.54 -19.51 -1.98
C LYS A 29 6.91 -18.06 -1.70
N ILE A 30 7.22 -17.75 -0.45
CA ILE A 30 7.74 -16.44 -0.04
C ILE A 30 9.21 -16.32 -0.47
N GLU A 31 9.52 -15.29 -1.25
CA GLU A 31 10.87 -14.91 -1.63
C GLU A 31 11.49 -14.04 -0.53
N LYS A 32 12.41 -14.63 0.23
CA LYS A 32 13.14 -13.97 1.33
C LYS A 32 14.19 -12.98 0.80
N PRO A 33 14.58 -11.95 1.59
CA PRO A 33 14.22 -11.75 3.00
C PRO A 33 13.10 -10.74 3.27
N TYR A 34 12.67 -9.96 2.28
CA TYR A 34 11.78 -8.82 2.51
C TYR A 34 10.32 -9.04 2.11
N GLU A 35 10.00 -10.07 1.32
CA GLU A 35 8.61 -10.31 0.93
C GLU A 35 7.72 -10.63 2.13
N LYS A 36 6.62 -9.88 2.23
CA LYS A 36 5.52 -10.20 3.14
C LYS A 36 4.32 -10.74 2.34
N PRO A 37 3.76 -11.90 2.73
CA PRO A 37 2.58 -12.44 2.07
C PRO A 37 1.35 -11.59 2.40
N VAL A 38 0.49 -11.40 1.40
CA VAL A 38 -0.81 -10.72 1.57
C VAL A 38 -1.90 -11.77 1.64
N ILE A 39 -2.75 -11.69 2.67
CA ILE A 39 -3.85 -12.64 2.89
C ILE A 39 -5.16 -11.89 2.67
N LEU A 40 -5.96 -12.35 1.70
CA LEU A 40 -7.22 -11.72 1.31
C LEU A 40 -8.33 -12.78 1.31
N PRO A 41 -9.60 -12.42 1.54
CA PRO A 41 -10.71 -13.34 1.31
C PRO A 41 -10.72 -13.85 -0.13
N GLU A 42 -11.36 -14.99 -0.41
CA GLU A 42 -11.62 -15.41 -1.81
C GLU A 42 -12.38 -14.32 -2.59
N GLN A 43 -12.20 -14.25 -3.92
CA GLN A 43 -12.70 -13.13 -4.73
C GLN A 43 -14.22 -12.92 -4.61
N THR A 44 -14.99 -13.99 -4.48
CA THR A 44 -16.46 -13.97 -4.34
C THR A 44 -16.93 -13.92 -2.88
N ASP A 45 -16.02 -13.81 -1.91
CA ASP A 45 -16.36 -13.79 -0.50
C ASP A 45 -16.95 -12.44 -0.09
N LEU A 46 -18.09 -12.46 0.60
CA LEU A 46 -18.81 -11.28 1.08
C LEU A 46 -18.97 -11.26 2.61
N ASP A 47 -18.17 -12.03 3.35
CA ASP A 47 -18.29 -12.08 4.80
C ASP A 47 -17.55 -10.90 5.46
N PRO A 48 -18.26 -9.98 6.11
CA PRO A 48 -17.63 -8.79 6.68
C PRO A 48 -16.61 -9.11 7.77
N GLY A 49 -16.71 -10.26 8.45
CA GLY A 49 -15.72 -10.72 9.42
C GLY A 49 -14.37 -11.06 8.77
N ARG A 50 -14.40 -11.84 7.68
CA ARG A 50 -13.18 -12.16 6.92
C ARG A 50 -12.54 -10.92 6.32
N HIS A 51 -13.34 -10.03 5.73
CA HIS A 51 -12.85 -8.76 5.21
C HIS A 51 -12.28 -7.86 6.32
N ALA A 52 -12.97 -7.70 7.45
CA ALA A 52 -12.48 -6.88 8.57
C ALA A 52 -11.14 -7.39 9.12
N TRP A 53 -10.98 -8.70 9.26
CA TRP A 53 -9.72 -9.29 9.72
C TRP A 53 -8.59 -9.08 8.72
N ALA A 54 -8.84 -9.34 7.43
CA ALA A 54 -7.84 -9.20 6.38
C ALA A 54 -7.40 -7.74 6.20
N ASP A 55 -8.36 -6.80 6.15
CA ASP A 55 -8.10 -5.37 6.00
C ASP A 55 -7.39 -4.80 7.25
N ALA A 56 -7.78 -5.22 8.46
CA ALA A 56 -7.10 -4.82 9.69
C ALA A 56 -5.65 -5.33 9.75
N ARG A 57 -5.43 -6.59 9.36
CA ARG A 57 -4.11 -7.19 9.28
C ARG A 57 -3.23 -6.45 8.26
N PHE A 58 -3.77 -6.17 7.08
CA PHE A 58 -3.06 -5.43 6.04
C PHE A 58 -2.71 -4.00 6.49
N ALA A 59 -3.72 -3.25 6.96
CA ALA A 59 -3.55 -1.87 7.37
C ALA A 59 -2.54 -1.72 8.52
N THR A 60 -2.57 -2.60 9.52
CA THR A 60 -1.64 -2.51 10.66
C THR A 60 -0.19 -2.87 10.28
N ASP A 61 0.03 -3.75 9.30
CA ASP A 61 1.37 -4.00 8.76
C ASP A 61 1.88 -2.78 7.95
N ILE A 62 1.02 -2.18 7.12
CA ILE A 62 1.32 -0.95 6.38
C ILE A 62 1.65 0.21 7.35
N MET A 63 0.85 0.42 8.40
CA MET A 63 1.12 1.47 9.41
C MET A 63 2.40 1.22 10.23
N THR A 64 2.74 -0.05 10.48
CA THR A 64 4.03 -0.43 11.08
C THR A 64 5.19 0.09 10.25
N GLU A 65 5.10 -0.10 8.93
CA GLU A 65 6.13 0.31 7.97
C GLU A 65 6.17 1.81 7.77
N HIS A 66 5.03 2.51 7.76
CA HIS A 66 5.01 3.98 7.75
C HIS A 66 5.81 4.58 8.91
N GLY A 67 5.59 4.10 10.15
CA GLY A 67 6.36 4.57 11.30
C GLY A 67 7.87 4.31 11.16
N LEU A 68 8.23 3.17 10.57
CA LEU A 68 9.63 2.84 10.29
C LEU A 68 10.22 3.78 9.21
N PHE A 69 9.52 4.02 8.10
CA PHE A 69 10.01 4.86 7.01
C PHE A 69 10.15 6.32 7.44
N PHE A 70 9.21 6.85 8.21
CA PHE A 70 9.38 8.16 8.85
C PHE A 70 10.62 8.20 9.72
N ALA A 71 10.82 7.20 10.58
CA ALA A 71 12.01 7.14 11.41
C ALA A 71 13.28 7.10 10.55
N LEU A 72 13.36 6.30 9.48
CA LEU A 72 14.54 6.26 8.61
C LEU A 72 14.86 7.62 7.96
N LEU A 73 13.83 8.42 7.67
CA LEU A 73 13.93 9.74 7.05
C LEU A 73 14.01 10.90 8.06
N MET A 74 14.03 10.61 9.36
CA MET A 74 14.21 11.57 10.45
C MET A 74 15.54 11.27 11.17
N PRO A 75 16.67 11.85 10.75
CA PRO A 75 17.97 11.64 11.40
C PRO A 75 17.92 11.97 12.90
N GLU A 76 18.59 11.18 13.74
CA GLU A 76 18.58 11.34 15.20
C GLU A 76 19.15 12.70 15.62
N GLU A 77 20.13 13.20 14.88
CA GLU A 77 20.81 14.46 15.14
C GLU A 77 19.96 15.68 14.78
N ILE A 78 18.91 15.50 13.95
CA ILE A 78 18.11 16.59 13.40
C ILE A 78 16.68 16.59 13.98
N ALA A 79 16.04 15.42 14.06
CA ALA A 79 14.64 15.26 14.48
C ALA A 79 14.45 14.11 15.50
N PRO A 80 15.18 14.09 16.63
CA PRO A 80 15.17 12.95 17.56
C PRO A 80 13.80 12.70 18.19
N LYS A 81 13.05 13.76 18.48
CA LYS A 81 11.73 13.67 19.14
C LYS A 81 10.70 13.03 18.19
N GLU A 82 10.65 13.50 16.96
CA GLU A 82 9.74 13.07 15.92
C GLU A 82 10.06 11.65 15.47
N ARG A 83 11.36 11.34 15.32
CA ARG A 83 11.87 9.99 15.08
C ARG A 83 11.43 9.01 16.17
N LYS A 84 11.58 9.38 17.44
CA LYS A 84 11.17 8.53 18.58
C LYS A 84 9.66 8.27 18.57
N GLN A 85 8.85 9.27 18.21
CA GLN A 85 7.40 9.08 18.04
C GLN A 85 7.08 8.12 16.90
N ALA A 86 7.73 8.28 15.73
CA ALA A 86 7.57 7.38 14.59
C ALA A 86 7.92 5.93 14.93
N LEU A 87 9.04 5.70 15.63
CA LEU A 87 9.45 4.39 16.11
C LEU A 87 8.47 3.80 17.13
N LYS A 88 7.87 4.63 17.99
CA LYS A 88 6.82 4.19 18.92
C LYS A 88 5.59 3.70 18.15
N PHE A 89 5.09 4.46 17.17
CA PHE A 89 3.98 4.03 16.31
C PHE A 89 4.31 2.73 15.58
N SER A 90 5.50 2.62 14.98
CA SER A 90 5.95 1.39 14.31
C SER A 90 5.87 0.19 15.26
N LYS A 91 6.40 0.32 16.48
CA LYS A 91 6.35 -0.74 17.49
C LYS A 91 4.93 -1.11 17.92
N ASP A 92 4.08 -0.10 18.14
CA ASP A 92 2.71 -0.30 18.63
C ASP A 92 1.85 -1.00 17.55
N PHE A 93 1.95 -0.58 16.28
CA PHE A 93 1.29 -1.26 15.18
C PHE A 93 1.84 -2.67 14.92
N ALA A 94 3.15 -2.91 15.11
CA ALA A 94 3.69 -4.26 15.00
C ALA A 94 3.10 -5.20 16.06
N ALA A 95 2.89 -4.69 17.28
CA ALA A 95 2.23 -5.45 18.35
C ALA A 95 0.75 -5.68 18.05
N LEU A 96 0.03 -4.69 17.51
CA LEU A 96 -1.37 -4.82 17.10
C LEU A 96 -1.52 -5.83 15.94
N PHE A 97 -0.67 -5.72 14.92
CA PHE A 97 -0.58 -6.67 13.81
C PHE A 97 -0.43 -8.10 14.32
N LYS A 98 0.52 -8.35 15.23
CA LYS A 98 0.75 -9.69 15.79
C LYS A 98 -0.49 -10.24 16.51
N LYS A 99 -1.21 -9.39 17.26
CA LYS A 99 -2.47 -9.78 17.91
C LYS A 99 -3.53 -10.19 16.87
N ILE A 100 -3.72 -9.40 15.82
CA ILE A 100 -4.67 -9.68 14.74
C ILE A 100 -4.28 -10.94 13.97
N ASP A 101 -3.02 -11.08 13.56
CA ASP A 101 -2.51 -12.23 12.81
C ASP A 101 -2.69 -13.55 13.59
N SER A 102 -2.55 -13.50 14.92
CA SER A 102 -2.78 -14.66 15.78
C SER A 102 -4.26 -15.02 15.97
N SER A 103 -5.20 -14.09 15.74
CA SER A 103 -6.63 -14.29 15.95
C SER A 103 -7.32 -14.98 14.76
N THR A 104 -8.63 -15.14 14.84
CA THR A 104 -9.50 -15.55 13.73
C THR A 104 -10.38 -14.37 13.31
N PRO A 105 -11.00 -14.43 12.11
CA PRO A 105 -12.03 -13.48 11.73
C PRO A 105 -13.09 -13.30 12.82
N PRO A 106 -13.46 -12.05 13.18
CA PRO A 106 -14.45 -11.79 14.22
C PRO A 106 -15.84 -12.28 13.80
N ALA A 107 -16.65 -12.73 14.76
CA ALA A 107 -18.06 -13.01 14.52
C ALA A 107 -18.83 -11.72 14.21
N ARG A 108 -20.00 -11.84 13.55
CA ARG A 108 -20.83 -10.67 13.19
C ARG A 108 -21.23 -9.83 14.41
N SER A 109 -21.47 -10.45 15.56
CA SER A 109 -21.77 -9.79 16.83
C SER A 109 -20.58 -8.99 17.40
N GLU A 110 -19.35 -9.34 17.04
CA GLU A 110 -18.13 -8.74 17.56
C GLU A 110 -17.54 -7.66 16.63
N LEU A 111 -17.94 -7.67 15.35
CA LEU A 111 -17.44 -6.78 14.29
C LEU A 111 -17.29 -5.33 14.74
N LYS A 112 -18.36 -4.71 15.24
CA LYS A 112 -18.35 -3.30 15.66
C LYS A 112 -17.28 -3.02 16.72
N SER A 113 -17.13 -3.92 17.69
CA SER A 113 -16.13 -3.78 18.75
C SER A 113 -14.71 -4.05 18.26
N PHE A 114 -14.54 -5.01 17.35
CA PHE A 114 -13.27 -5.33 16.71
C PHE A 114 -12.76 -4.14 15.91
N VAL A 115 -13.56 -3.60 14.99
CA VAL A 115 -13.14 -2.48 14.14
C VAL A 115 -12.90 -1.22 14.96
N LYS A 116 -13.74 -0.93 15.96
CA LYS A 116 -13.57 0.24 16.83
C LYS A 116 -12.21 0.22 17.53
N LYS A 117 -11.80 -0.93 18.09
CA LYS A 117 -10.48 -1.05 18.74
C LYS A 117 -9.35 -0.68 17.78
N ILE A 118 -9.42 -1.11 16.53
CA ILE A 118 -8.37 -0.84 15.54
C ILE A 118 -8.39 0.63 15.11
N THR A 119 -9.57 1.19 14.84
CA THR A 119 -9.65 2.59 14.38
C THR A 119 -9.25 3.58 15.46
N GLU A 120 -9.53 3.31 16.75
CA GLU A 120 -9.01 4.13 17.86
C GLU A 120 -7.48 4.13 17.95
N GLU A 121 -6.81 3.03 17.56
CA GLU A 121 -5.33 2.97 17.52
C GLU A 121 -4.76 3.71 16.30
N ILE A 122 -5.53 3.83 15.20
CA ILE A 122 -5.09 4.55 13.98
C ILE A 122 -5.18 6.07 14.16
N LYS A 123 -6.18 6.59 14.88
CA LYS A 123 -6.43 8.04 15.04
C LYS A 123 -5.20 8.84 15.47
N PRO A 124 -4.45 8.48 16.54
CA PRO A 124 -3.29 9.27 16.96
C PRO A 124 -2.18 9.28 15.90
N PHE A 125 -2.13 8.28 15.02
CA PHE A 125 -1.14 8.25 13.94
C PHE A 125 -1.56 9.12 12.75
N VAL A 126 -2.86 9.27 12.48
CA VAL A 126 -3.39 10.27 11.54
C VAL A 126 -3.02 11.68 12.02
N GLU A 127 -3.28 11.99 13.28
CA GLU A 127 -2.92 13.28 13.90
C GLU A 127 -1.41 13.54 13.85
N TYR A 128 -0.59 12.51 14.12
CA TYR A 128 0.86 12.61 13.98
C TYR A 128 1.26 12.93 12.53
N LYS A 129 0.71 12.22 11.54
CA LYS A 129 1.02 12.45 10.11
C LYS A 129 0.65 13.87 9.67
N GLU A 130 -0.52 14.35 10.09
CA GLU A 130 -0.94 15.73 9.83
C GLU A 130 0.01 16.74 10.47
N LYS A 131 0.24 16.63 11.78
CA LYS A 131 1.11 17.55 12.53
C LYS A 131 2.53 17.60 11.95
N MET A 132 3.12 16.46 11.64
CA MET A 132 4.47 16.38 11.06
C MET A 132 4.49 16.90 9.62
N GLY A 133 3.42 16.65 8.85
CA GLY A 133 3.24 17.20 7.51
C GLY A 133 3.24 18.73 7.52
N GLU A 134 2.44 19.35 8.40
CA GLU A 134 2.41 20.81 8.54
C GLU A 134 3.75 21.37 9.01
N ALA A 135 4.38 20.74 10.01
CA ALA A 135 5.71 21.13 10.49
C ALA A 135 6.79 21.02 9.40
N GLN A 136 6.68 20.05 8.50
CA GLN A 136 7.60 19.92 7.36
C GLN A 136 7.34 20.99 6.29
N LYS A 137 6.07 21.38 6.07
CA LYS A 137 5.69 22.44 5.11
C LYS A 137 6.14 23.82 5.57
N ASP A 138 6.04 24.12 6.86
CA ASP A 138 6.44 25.40 7.44
C ASP A 138 7.94 25.48 7.83
N GLY A 139 8.65 24.35 7.76
CA GLY A 139 10.08 24.25 8.02
C GLY A 139 10.48 24.13 9.50
N SER A 140 9.51 24.01 10.41
CA SER A 140 9.76 23.76 11.84
C SER A 140 10.24 22.34 12.12
N LEU A 141 9.86 21.36 11.29
CA LEU A 141 10.48 20.04 11.21
C LEU A 141 11.54 20.02 10.11
N ARG A 142 12.78 19.69 10.49
CA ARG A 142 13.87 19.42 9.53
C ARG A 142 14.04 17.91 9.40
N SER A 143 13.61 17.35 8.28
CA SER A 143 13.76 15.92 7.97
C SER A 143 13.94 15.69 6.47
N LEU A 144 14.17 14.44 6.08
CA LEU A 144 14.18 13.98 4.68
C LEU A 144 12.79 13.47 4.22
N VAL A 145 11.76 13.64 5.05
CA VAL A 145 10.40 13.23 4.70
C VAL A 145 9.75 14.29 3.81
N TRP A 146 9.29 13.93 2.62
CA TRP A 146 8.52 14.84 1.78
C TRP A 146 7.17 15.17 2.42
N PRO A 147 6.69 16.44 2.37
CA PRO A 147 5.32 16.79 2.76
C PRO A 147 4.27 15.90 2.08
N LEU A 148 4.46 15.60 0.79
CA LEU A 148 3.60 14.69 0.04
C LEU A 148 3.55 13.28 0.65
N PHE A 149 4.64 12.78 1.23
CA PHE A 149 4.66 11.46 1.88
C PHE A 149 3.85 11.44 3.19
N PHE A 150 3.84 12.55 3.96
CA PHE A 150 2.92 12.70 5.08
C PHE A 150 1.46 12.71 4.61
N ASP A 151 1.13 13.53 3.60
CA ASP A 151 -0.23 13.63 3.06
C ASP A 151 -0.72 12.31 2.44
N HIS A 152 0.17 11.59 1.75
CA HIS A 152 -0.05 10.27 1.15
C HIS A 152 -0.42 9.23 2.22
N THR A 153 0.50 8.99 3.16
CA THR A 153 0.29 7.96 4.18
C THR A 153 -0.86 8.33 5.13
N ARG A 154 -1.19 9.63 5.29
CA ARG A 154 -2.37 10.07 6.04
C ARG A 154 -3.66 9.63 5.35
N ARG A 155 -3.80 9.90 4.05
CA ARG A 155 -4.98 9.48 3.26
C ARG A 155 -5.19 7.98 3.28
N GLU A 156 -4.13 7.19 3.29
CA GLU A 156 -4.23 5.74 3.44
C GLU A 156 -4.78 5.34 4.81
N ALA A 157 -4.30 5.95 5.89
CA ALA A 157 -4.78 5.68 7.24
C ALA A 157 -6.27 6.06 7.39
N GLU A 158 -6.66 7.21 6.86
CA GLU A 158 -8.06 7.68 6.85
C GLU A 158 -8.96 6.74 6.04
N ARG A 159 -8.52 6.30 4.85
CA ARG A 159 -9.28 5.34 4.05
C ARG A 159 -9.42 4.00 4.77
N TRP A 160 -8.37 3.48 5.40
CA TRP A 160 -8.46 2.24 6.17
C TRP A 160 -9.43 2.35 7.33
N MET A 161 -9.45 3.48 8.06
CA MET A 161 -10.45 3.72 9.10
C MET A 161 -11.87 3.68 8.52
N LYS A 162 -12.13 4.41 7.43
CA LYS A 162 -13.45 4.43 6.78
C LYS A 162 -13.87 3.03 6.30
N ARG A 163 -12.96 2.27 5.68
CA ARG A 163 -13.21 0.89 5.25
C ARG A 163 -13.58 -0.02 6.42
N LEU A 164 -12.81 0.03 7.51
CA LEU A 164 -13.07 -0.74 8.72
C LEU A 164 -14.39 -0.35 9.38
N GLU A 165 -14.76 0.92 9.38
CA GLU A 165 -16.05 1.39 9.91
C GLU A 165 -17.24 0.85 9.10
N ASN A 166 -17.16 0.85 7.77
CA ASN A 166 -18.18 0.24 6.91
C ASN A 166 -18.30 -1.28 7.17
N LEU A 167 -17.17 -1.97 7.30
CA LEU A 167 -17.16 -3.39 7.68
C LEU A 167 -17.78 -3.63 9.06
N GLY A 168 -17.59 -2.69 10.00
CA GLY A 168 -18.26 -2.69 11.31
C GLY A 168 -19.78 -2.56 11.26
N LYS A 169 -20.32 -1.97 10.20
CA LYS A 169 -21.76 -1.92 9.89
C LYS A 169 -22.24 -3.19 9.17
N GLY A 170 -21.32 -4.07 8.78
CA GLY A 170 -21.61 -5.27 8.00
C GLY A 170 -21.69 -5.00 6.49
N GLU A 171 -21.04 -3.95 6.00
CA GLU A 171 -21.03 -3.51 4.59
C GLU A 171 -19.68 -3.86 3.94
N PRO A 172 -19.52 -5.06 3.35
CA PRO A 172 -18.28 -5.51 2.74
C PRO A 172 -18.07 -4.95 1.32
N GLY A 173 -19.10 -4.39 0.69
CA GLY A 173 -19.06 -3.87 -0.67
C GLY A 173 -18.03 -2.75 -0.86
N LEU A 174 -17.58 -2.58 -2.09
CA LEU A 174 -16.67 -1.53 -2.52
C LEU A 174 -17.29 -0.82 -3.72
N GLU A 175 -17.27 0.51 -3.70
CA GLU A 175 -17.72 1.31 -4.84
C GLU A 175 -16.56 1.49 -5.82
N ARG A 176 -16.73 1.05 -7.07
CA ARG A 176 -15.64 1.06 -8.05
C ARG A 176 -15.05 2.43 -8.29
N LYS A 177 -15.89 3.47 -8.29
CA LYS A 177 -15.45 4.86 -8.46
C LYS A 177 -14.56 5.34 -7.30
N GLU A 178 -14.88 4.95 -6.07
CA GLU A 178 -14.06 5.27 -4.88
C GLU A 178 -12.71 4.57 -4.96
N VAL A 179 -12.72 3.26 -5.22
CA VAL A 179 -11.51 2.43 -5.34
C VAL A 179 -10.59 2.98 -6.42
N ALA A 180 -11.13 3.22 -7.62
CA ALA A 180 -10.37 3.75 -8.74
C ALA A 180 -9.73 5.10 -8.42
N LYS A 181 -10.52 6.06 -7.92
CA LYS A 181 -10.02 7.41 -7.61
C LYS A 181 -8.92 7.38 -6.54
N PHE A 182 -9.16 6.66 -5.44
CA PHE A 182 -8.19 6.58 -4.36
C PHE A 182 -6.88 5.96 -4.85
N TRP A 183 -6.95 4.77 -5.43
CA TRP A 183 -5.74 4.05 -5.80
C TRP A 183 -5.02 4.66 -7.01
N ASN A 184 -5.71 5.31 -7.94
CA ASN A 184 -5.03 6.04 -9.02
C ASN A 184 -4.11 7.12 -8.45
N SER A 185 -4.59 7.92 -7.49
CA SER A 185 -3.77 8.93 -6.81
C SER A 185 -2.59 8.29 -6.05
N ILE A 186 -2.82 7.20 -5.33
CA ILE A 186 -1.76 6.49 -4.60
C ILE A 186 -0.72 5.89 -5.55
N MET A 187 -1.14 5.28 -6.66
CA MET A 187 -0.23 4.69 -7.66
C MET A 187 0.56 5.75 -8.45
N GLU A 188 -0.07 6.89 -8.74
CA GLU A 188 0.60 8.05 -9.32
C GLU A 188 1.73 8.55 -8.43
N GLU A 189 1.45 8.72 -7.14
CA GLU A 189 2.41 9.21 -6.15
C GLU A 189 3.53 8.20 -5.92
N HIS A 190 3.22 6.90 -5.85
CA HIS A 190 4.22 5.84 -5.79
C HIS A 190 5.20 5.90 -6.96
N ALA A 191 4.70 6.08 -8.18
CA ALA A 191 5.55 6.18 -9.36
C ALA A 191 6.48 7.41 -9.27
N ARG A 192 5.99 8.54 -8.74
CA ARG A 192 6.85 9.70 -8.46
C ARG A 192 7.87 9.43 -7.35
N PHE A 193 7.49 8.79 -6.25
CA PHE A 193 8.44 8.44 -5.19
C PHE A 193 9.56 7.53 -5.70
N VAL A 194 9.22 6.51 -6.50
CA VAL A 194 10.23 5.65 -7.15
C VAL A 194 11.17 6.48 -8.02
N ALA A 195 10.65 7.36 -8.88
CA ALA A 195 11.49 8.20 -9.74
C ALA A 195 12.47 9.10 -8.96
N HIS A 196 12.09 9.58 -7.77
CA HIS A 196 12.94 10.47 -6.96
C HIS A 196 13.90 9.72 -6.01
N LEU A 197 13.63 8.45 -5.72
CA LEU A 197 14.49 7.61 -4.87
C LEU A 197 15.49 6.76 -5.67
N LEU A 198 15.34 6.69 -6.99
CA LEU A 198 16.34 6.10 -7.89
C LEU A 198 17.59 6.98 -7.97
N ASP A 199 18.74 6.35 -8.16
CA ASP A 199 19.97 7.09 -8.44
C ASP A 199 19.83 7.85 -9.77
N PRO A 200 20.32 9.09 -9.90
CA PRO A 200 20.17 9.88 -11.12
C PRO A 200 20.68 9.23 -12.40
N ASP A 201 21.61 8.27 -12.32
CA ASP A 201 22.10 7.53 -13.49
C ASP A 201 21.15 6.42 -13.98
N GLU A 202 20.09 6.10 -13.23
CA GLU A 202 19.07 5.12 -13.65
C GLU A 202 18.07 5.76 -14.65
N TYR A 203 18.59 6.42 -15.69
CA TYR A 203 17.83 7.25 -16.65
C TYR A 203 16.58 6.55 -17.19
N GLU A 204 16.73 5.30 -17.66
CA GLU A 204 15.61 4.54 -18.25
C GLU A 204 14.53 4.20 -17.22
N LEU A 205 14.92 3.84 -15.99
CA LEU A 205 13.97 3.52 -14.92
C LEU A 205 13.26 4.75 -14.38
N ILE A 206 13.97 5.88 -14.26
CA ILE A 206 13.39 7.18 -13.89
C ILE A 206 12.33 7.58 -14.92
N GLU A 207 12.66 7.49 -16.20
CA GLU A 207 11.73 7.83 -17.29
C GLU A 207 10.51 6.92 -17.29
N LYS A 208 10.70 5.61 -17.08
CA LYS A 208 9.61 4.64 -16.95
C LYS A 208 8.69 4.97 -15.77
N ALA A 209 9.26 5.33 -14.62
CA ALA A 209 8.50 5.71 -13.43
C ALA A 209 7.71 7.01 -13.67
N ARG A 210 8.31 8.02 -14.32
CA ARG A 210 7.62 9.27 -14.71
C ARG A 210 6.43 9.02 -15.64
N LYS A 211 6.63 8.26 -16.71
CA LYS A 211 5.54 7.86 -17.65
C LYS A 211 4.43 7.09 -16.94
N THR A 212 4.78 6.23 -15.98
CA THR A 212 3.79 5.51 -15.17
C THR A 212 2.94 6.48 -14.33
N SER A 213 3.55 7.51 -13.73
CA SER A 213 2.83 8.57 -13.02
C SER A 213 1.88 9.34 -13.96
N GLU A 214 2.34 9.67 -15.17
CA GLU A 214 1.49 10.36 -16.17
C GLU A 214 0.26 9.52 -16.54
N VAL A 215 0.41 8.21 -16.76
CA VAL A 215 -0.73 7.31 -17.03
C VAL A 215 -1.79 7.40 -15.94
N PHE A 216 -1.41 7.30 -14.66
CA PHE A 216 -2.38 7.39 -13.56
C PHE A 216 -3.00 8.78 -13.41
N ARG A 217 -2.25 9.84 -13.72
CA ARG A 217 -2.79 11.21 -13.75
C ARG A 217 -3.83 11.39 -14.85
N HIS A 218 -3.59 10.82 -16.02
CA HIS A 218 -4.55 10.84 -17.13
C HIS A 218 -5.83 10.06 -16.79
N LEU A 219 -5.68 8.88 -16.17
CA LEU A 219 -6.81 8.08 -15.66
C LEU A 219 -7.67 8.86 -14.66
N ASP A 220 -7.06 9.61 -13.73
CA ASP A 220 -7.80 10.42 -12.76
C ASP A 220 -8.54 11.62 -13.40
N SER A 221 -7.98 12.16 -14.49
CA SER A 221 -8.57 13.29 -15.24
C SER A 221 -9.62 12.90 -16.29
N GLY A 222 -9.88 11.60 -16.49
CA GLY A 222 -10.80 11.12 -17.54
C GLY A 222 -10.29 11.30 -18.97
N LYS A 223 -9.00 11.62 -19.16
CA LYS A 223 -8.39 11.83 -20.48
C LYS A 223 -7.93 10.50 -21.07
N LEU A 224 -8.89 9.71 -21.56
CA LEU A 224 -8.66 8.33 -22.03
C LEU A 224 -7.90 8.22 -23.36
N THR A 225 -7.92 9.27 -24.18
CA THR A 225 -7.36 9.25 -25.55
C THR A 225 -5.85 8.99 -25.59
N ASP A 226 -5.12 9.37 -24.53
CA ASP A 226 -3.66 9.21 -24.47
C ASP A 226 -3.23 7.84 -23.89
N ILE A 227 -4.17 7.13 -23.27
CA ILE A 227 -3.92 5.90 -22.48
C ILE A 227 -3.83 4.67 -23.37
N VAL A 228 -4.63 4.61 -24.44
CA VAL A 228 -4.65 3.49 -25.39
C VAL A 228 -3.33 3.38 -26.16
N ALA A 229 -2.67 4.50 -26.47
CA ALA A 229 -1.36 4.52 -27.11
C ALA A 229 -0.23 4.07 -26.16
N ALA A 230 -0.32 4.39 -24.86
CA ALA A 230 0.68 4.05 -23.85
C ALA A 230 0.59 2.60 -23.34
N THR A 231 -0.57 1.95 -23.50
CA THR A 231 -0.86 0.60 -22.96
C THR A 231 -0.94 -0.50 -24.03
N ALA A 232 -0.59 -0.16 -25.27
CA ALA A 232 -0.76 -0.96 -26.51
C ALA A 232 0.03 -2.30 -26.58
N SER A 233 0.65 -2.74 -25.50
CA SER A 233 1.47 -3.96 -25.43
C SER A 233 0.69 -5.21 -24.97
N HIS A 234 -0.65 -5.20 -24.99
CA HIS A 234 -1.50 -6.30 -24.53
C HIS A 234 -2.14 -7.13 -25.67
N PRO A 235 -2.38 -8.44 -25.47
CA PRO A 235 -2.89 -9.36 -26.49
C PRO A 235 -4.30 -8.99 -27.00
N ALA A 236 -4.64 -9.44 -28.22
CA ALA A 236 -5.84 -9.07 -28.99
C ALA A 236 -7.19 -9.21 -28.26
N THR A 237 -7.29 -10.07 -27.25
CA THR A 237 -8.50 -10.23 -26.42
C THR A 237 -8.80 -9.03 -25.51
N VAL A 238 -7.79 -8.22 -25.18
CA VAL A 238 -7.95 -6.98 -24.40
C VAL A 238 -8.52 -5.86 -25.27
N THR A 239 -8.24 -5.87 -26.58
CA THR A 239 -8.72 -4.87 -27.53
C THR A 239 -10.24 -4.89 -27.69
N GLU A 240 -10.87 -6.08 -27.65
CA GLU A 240 -12.32 -6.23 -27.79
C GLU A 240 -13.09 -5.83 -26.51
N SER A 241 -12.50 -6.06 -25.33
CA SER A 241 -13.04 -5.64 -24.03
C SER A 241 -12.92 -4.12 -23.82
N LEU A 242 -11.78 -3.53 -24.22
CA LEU A 242 -11.56 -2.08 -24.21
C LEU A 242 -12.59 -1.32 -25.07
N ILE A 243 -13.23 -1.96 -26.06
CA ILE A 243 -14.30 -1.34 -26.85
C ILE A 243 -15.62 -1.28 -26.06
N GLN A 244 -15.86 -2.23 -25.16
CA GLN A 244 -17.09 -2.33 -24.38
C GLN A 244 -17.06 -1.52 -23.08
N ASN A 245 -15.95 -1.59 -22.33
CA ASN A 245 -15.76 -0.86 -21.07
C ASN A 245 -14.36 -0.21 -21.00
N PRO A 246 -14.05 0.75 -21.90
CA PRO A 246 -12.70 1.30 -22.10
C PRO A 246 -12.06 1.83 -20.81
N GLU A 247 -12.80 2.56 -19.99
CA GLU A 247 -12.27 3.12 -18.73
C GLU A 247 -11.98 2.03 -17.69
N ILE A 248 -12.86 1.04 -17.59
CA ILE A 248 -12.76 -0.05 -16.62
C ILE A 248 -11.51 -0.87 -16.89
N ASP A 249 -11.33 -1.25 -18.15
CA ASP A 249 -10.24 -2.10 -18.61
C ASP A 249 -8.91 -1.35 -18.64
N ALA A 250 -8.92 -0.05 -18.96
CA ALA A 250 -7.72 0.79 -18.86
C ALA A 250 -7.19 0.90 -17.42
N ILE A 251 -8.08 1.11 -16.44
CA ILE A 251 -7.69 1.17 -15.01
C ILE A 251 -7.13 -0.17 -14.54
N MET A 252 -7.81 -1.29 -14.86
CA MET A 252 -7.35 -2.62 -14.49
C MET A 252 -5.99 -2.95 -15.15
N SER A 253 -5.83 -2.63 -16.42
CA SER A 253 -4.58 -2.82 -17.17
C SER A 253 -3.42 -2.02 -16.55
N ALA A 254 -3.66 -0.75 -16.22
CA ALA A 254 -2.67 0.10 -15.54
C ALA A 254 -2.31 -0.44 -14.15
N ALA A 255 -3.31 -0.89 -13.37
CA ALA A 255 -3.12 -1.50 -12.05
C ALA A 255 -2.24 -2.77 -12.12
N GLN A 256 -2.50 -3.65 -13.10
CA GLN A 256 -1.71 -4.86 -13.30
C GLN A 256 -0.29 -4.52 -13.77
N THR A 257 -0.15 -3.54 -14.68
CA THR A 257 1.15 -3.08 -15.20
C THR A 257 2.04 -2.52 -14.09
N ILE A 258 1.50 -1.67 -13.20
CA ILE A 258 2.28 -1.12 -12.08
C ILE A 258 2.59 -2.18 -11.03
N LEU A 259 1.71 -3.16 -10.80
CA LEU A 259 1.99 -4.30 -9.92
C LEU A 259 3.17 -5.13 -10.44
N ASP A 260 3.22 -5.41 -11.75
CA ASP A 260 4.31 -6.15 -12.37
C ASP A 260 5.63 -5.35 -12.33
N PHE A 261 5.56 -4.04 -12.61
CA PHE A 261 6.70 -3.14 -12.45
C PHE A 261 7.25 -3.16 -11.02
N LYS A 262 6.39 -2.94 -10.01
CA LYS A 262 6.80 -2.96 -8.60
C LYS A 262 7.33 -4.32 -8.15
N THR A 263 6.77 -5.42 -8.68
CA THR A 263 7.26 -6.78 -8.39
C THR A 263 8.67 -6.99 -8.94
N LYS A 264 8.95 -6.56 -10.17
CA LYS A 264 10.30 -6.62 -10.76
C LYS A 264 11.27 -5.71 -10.00
N THR A 265 10.89 -4.46 -9.77
CA THR A 265 11.71 -3.46 -9.07
C THR A 265 12.07 -3.92 -7.65
N ALA A 266 11.14 -4.51 -6.90
CA ALA A 266 11.44 -5.08 -5.59
C ALA A 266 12.53 -6.16 -5.65
N ARG A 267 12.43 -7.11 -6.60
CA ARG A 267 13.45 -8.15 -6.79
C ARG A 267 14.80 -7.56 -7.16
N ASP A 268 14.84 -6.60 -8.07
CA ASP A 268 16.09 -6.02 -8.54
C ASP A 268 16.77 -5.14 -7.47
N ILE A 269 15.99 -4.43 -6.64
CA ILE A 269 16.52 -3.72 -5.45
C ILE A 269 17.10 -4.74 -4.46
N GLU A 270 16.38 -5.82 -4.15
CA GLU A 270 16.85 -6.87 -3.23
C GLU A 270 18.13 -7.56 -3.69
N MET A 271 18.29 -7.73 -5.01
CA MET A 271 19.48 -8.32 -5.63
C MET A 271 20.58 -7.29 -5.94
N ALA A 272 20.45 -6.04 -5.48
CA ALA A 272 21.39 -4.95 -5.73
C ALA A 272 21.68 -4.70 -7.24
N ARG A 273 20.67 -4.85 -8.09
CA ARG A 273 20.73 -4.62 -9.55
C ARG A 273 20.27 -3.23 -9.99
N ILE A 274 19.68 -2.46 -9.08
CA ILE A 274 19.24 -1.08 -9.29
C ILE A 274 19.95 -0.19 -8.28
N LYS A 275 20.57 0.89 -8.75
CA LYS A 275 21.14 1.95 -7.91
C LYS A 275 20.00 2.82 -7.39
N SER A 276 19.82 2.84 -6.08
CA SER A 276 18.77 3.66 -5.44
C SER A 276 19.03 3.83 -3.96
N ILE A 277 18.30 4.76 -3.36
CA ILE A 277 18.15 4.88 -1.90
C ILE A 277 16.82 4.27 -1.41
N ILE A 278 16.22 3.38 -2.20
CA ILE A 278 14.96 2.71 -1.86
C ILE A 278 15.25 1.56 -0.91
N ASP A 279 14.70 1.62 0.31
CA ASP A 279 14.74 0.49 1.23
C ASP A 279 13.98 -0.71 0.62
N PRO A 280 14.53 -1.95 0.61
CA PRO A 280 13.83 -3.11 0.08
C PRO A 280 12.44 -3.35 0.67
N ARG A 281 12.22 -2.96 1.94
CA ARG A 281 10.90 -3.04 2.60
C ARG A 281 9.91 -2.05 2.01
N LEU A 282 10.37 -0.85 1.63
CA LEU A 282 9.54 0.13 0.92
C LEU A 282 9.15 -0.39 -0.48
N ALA A 283 10.05 -1.08 -1.17
CA ALA A 283 9.75 -1.69 -2.46
C ALA A 283 8.66 -2.79 -2.36
N ASP A 284 8.73 -3.67 -1.35
CA ASP A 284 7.65 -4.65 -1.11
C ASP A 284 6.35 -4.01 -0.60
N HIS A 285 6.45 -2.95 0.22
CA HIS A 285 5.30 -2.19 0.73
C HIS A 285 4.42 -1.66 -0.40
N VAL A 286 5.00 -0.84 -1.29
CA VAL A 286 4.23 -0.23 -2.38
C VAL A 286 3.72 -1.29 -3.37
N ARG A 287 4.39 -2.45 -3.47
CA ARG A 287 3.93 -3.61 -4.26
C ARG A 287 2.69 -4.25 -3.65
N ARG A 288 2.65 -4.44 -2.33
CA ARG A 288 1.48 -5.01 -1.63
C ARG A 288 0.25 -4.12 -1.77
N GLU A 289 0.43 -2.82 -1.81
CA GLU A 289 -0.65 -1.86 -2.07
C GLU A 289 -1.14 -1.92 -3.52
N ALA A 290 -0.25 -2.05 -4.50
CA ALA A 290 -0.64 -2.29 -5.88
C ALA A 290 -1.41 -3.61 -6.04
N LEU A 291 -1.03 -4.65 -5.30
CA LEU A 291 -1.78 -5.91 -5.25
C LEU A 291 -3.17 -5.71 -4.63
N LYS A 292 -3.27 -4.95 -3.53
CA LYS A 292 -4.55 -4.64 -2.89
C LYS A 292 -5.46 -3.83 -3.83
N PHE A 293 -4.91 -2.89 -4.59
CA PHE A 293 -5.64 -2.18 -5.63
C PHE A 293 -6.24 -3.12 -6.68
N VAL A 294 -5.43 -4.03 -7.25
CA VAL A 294 -5.92 -5.02 -8.23
C VAL A 294 -7.02 -5.92 -7.64
N ASP A 295 -6.88 -6.34 -6.38
CA ASP A 295 -7.91 -7.14 -5.69
C ASP A 295 -9.20 -6.34 -5.45
N GLU A 296 -9.12 -5.10 -4.99
CA GLU A 296 -10.29 -4.26 -4.76
C GLU A 296 -11.03 -3.92 -6.05
N LEU A 297 -10.32 -3.59 -7.14
CA LEU A 297 -10.95 -3.36 -8.45
C LEU A 297 -11.73 -4.57 -8.97
N LYS A 298 -11.26 -5.77 -8.65
CA LYS A 298 -11.89 -7.05 -9.05
C LYS A 298 -13.16 -7.37 -8.26
N ARG A 299 -13.39 -6.68 -7.13
CA ARG A 299 -14.53 -6.87 -6.23
C ARG A 299 -15.50 -5.72 -6.23
N ALA A 300 -15.05 -4.55 -6.68
CA ALA A 300 -15.84 -3.34 -6.63
C ALA A 300 -16.92 -3.35 -7.72
N ASP A 301 -18.13 -2.99 -7.31
CA ASP A 301 -19.29 -2.84 -8.17
C ASP A 301 -19.36 -1.41 -8.74
#